data_AF-A0A0A1TSP0-F1
#
_entry.id   AF-A0A0A1TSP0-F1
#
_cell.length_a   1.000
_cell.length_b   1.000
_cell.length_c   1.000
_cell.angle_alpha   90.00
_cell.angle_beta   90.00
_cell.angle_gamma   90.00
#
_symmetry.space_group_name_H-M   'P 1'
#
loop_
_entity.id
_entity.type
_entity.pdbx_description
1 polymer ?
#
loop_
_entity_poly.entity_id
_entity_poly.type
_entity_poly.pdbx_seq_one_letter_code
_entity_poly.pdbx_strand_id
1 'polypeptide(L)'
;MLSRFGADDVLDRSANAFLEGLMSIWAPSPEQTVKAIMQHGRALRCLREALYDPIRAKSPYTLYATILFMISRNWFSKGRTAQVSHMEGIVYLLNASARNGWACRDDNLRVSMLFPAAMEAIINRKITVDQWYTLRHAPSFGPHQPLHEDHNLPIGSLSLATILNIPNLLDEPQCHRAQIQTEYALLQHEYPIILKRLKALTDFPDRAESQQSLLVVQIQLETAGIYMLSYSLILNAFLATLDPLDNRLHWESIELAREAIRLSRECASHLPVGMGFVPWALLAAWAATSDYSITREIMVTMRQSDVYYADLEYVRMFRALKRRIAKLKGAACESCQCVGESHITCNDTLSFDWGMGLL
;
A
#
# COMPACT_ATOMS: atom_id res chain seq x y z
N MET A 1 3.42 5.28 21.44
CA MET A 1 4.82 5.14 21.00
C MET A 1 5.82 5.56 22.08
N LEU A 2 5.53 6.57 22.90
CA LEU A 2 6.44 7.13 23.91
C LEU A 2 6.90 6.16 25.02
N SER A 3 6.14 5.12 25.38
CA SER A 3 6.52 4.17 26.45
C SER A 3 7.54 3.09 26.05
N ARG A 4 8.17 3.20 24.87
CA ARG A 4 9.04 2.17 24.30
C ARG A 4 10.44 2.66 23.92
N PHE A 5 10.64 3.97 23.88
CA PHE A 5 11.98 4.51 23.72
C PHE A 5 12.81 4.14 24.94
N GLY A 6 13.96 3.49 24.72
CA GLY A 6 14.81 2.92 25.77
C GLY A 6 14.56 1.44 26.07
N ALA A 7 13.61 0.77 25.38
CA ALA A 7 13.29 -0.63 25.63
C ALA A 7 14.08 -1.62 24.75
N ASP A 8 14.51 -1.21 23.56
CA ASP A 8 15.30 -2.02 22.64
C ASP A 8 16.20 -1.12 21.77
N ASP A 9 17.49 -1.45 21.72
CA ASP A 9 18.49 -0.62 21.07
C ASP A 9 18.35 -0.55 19.54
N VAL A 10 17.79 -1.59 18.90
CA VAL A 10 17.54 -1.60 17.45
C VAL A 10 16.41 -0.64 17.12
N LEU A 11 15.30 -0.69 17.86
CA LEU A 11 14.21 0.24 17.66
C LEU A 11 14.64 1.68 17.95
N ASP A 12 15.34 1.93 19.05
CA ASP A 12 15.76 3.27 19.44
C ASP A 12 16.68 3.92 18.41
N ARG A 13 17.68 3.17 17.92
CA ARG A 13 18.61 3.66 16.89
C ARG A 13 17.88 3.91 15.57
N SER A 14 16.96 3.02 15.19
CA SER A 14 16.18 3.14 13.95
C SER A 14 15.22 4.32 14.00
N ALA A 15 14.53 4.50 15.12
CA ALA A 15 13.63 5.63 15.34
C ALA A 15 14.39 6.96 15.39
N ASN A 16 15.57 7.01 16.02
CA ASN A 16 16.40 8.20 16.01
C ASN A 16 16.86 8.56 14.58
N ALA A 17 17.38 7.58 13.82
CA ALA A 17 17.77 7.80 12.43
C ALA A 17 16.60 8.24 11.55
N PHE A 18 15.42 7.66 11.77
CA PHE A 18 14.18 8.06 11.08
C PHE A 18 13.82 9.52 11.37
N LEU A 19 13.80 9.93 12.66
CA LEU A 19 13.46 11.31 13.03
C LEU A 19 14.45 12.32 12.44
N GLU A 20 15.74 12.01 12.44
CA GLU A 20 16.76 12.90 11.89
C GLU A 20 16.68 12.99 10.36
N GLY A 21 16.31 11.89 9.71
CA GLY A 21 15.99 11.88 8.28
C GLY A 21 14.75 12.71 7.94
N LEU A 22 13.71 12.59 8.76
CA LEU A 22 12.46 13.33 8.60
C LEU A 22 12.66 14.85 8.76
N MET A 23 13.37 15.26 9.81
CA MET A 23 13.70 16.67 10.03
C MET A 23 14.46 17.27 8.84
N SER A 24 15.35 16.49 8.21
CA SER A 24 16.11 16.93 7.04
C SER A 24 15.22 17.14 5.80
N ILE A 25 14.12 16.40 5.67
CA ILE A 25 13.15 16.54 4.57
C ILE A 25 12.22 17.74 4.76
N TRP A 26 11.86 18.05 6.00
CA TRP A 26 11.04 19.22 6.32
C TRP A 26 11.81 20.54 6.28
N ALA A 27 13.13 20.50 6.07
CA ALA A 27 13.95 21.68 5.93
C ALA A 27 13.66 22.41 4.58
N PRO A 28 13.88 23.73 4.51
CA PRO A 28 13.69 24.51 3.27
C PRO A 28 14.52 24.02 2.07
N SER A 29 15.64 23.34 2.32
CA SER A 29 16.46 22.64 1.32
C SER A 29 16.49 21.15 1.68
N PRO A 30 15.65 20.30 1.06
CA PRO A 30 15.46 18.91 1.46
C PRO A 30 16.63 18.02 1.00
N GLU A 31 17.73 18.07 1.76
CA GLU A 31 18.90 17.21 1.63
C GLU A 31 19.25 16.57 2.97
N GLN A 32 19.68 15.30 2.92
CA GLN A 32 20.06 14.58 4.13
C GLN A 32 21.38 15.11 4.68
N THR A 33 21.40 15.43 5.98
CA THR A 33 22.62 15.85 6.66
C THR A 33 23.60 14.69 6.83
N VAL A 34 24.90 15.00 6.92
CA VAL A 34 25.94 14.00 7.25
C VAL A 34 25.59 13.24 8.53
N LYS A 35 25.06 13.95 9.54
CA LYS A 35 24.61 13.37 10.80
C LYS A 35 23.50 12.34 10.60
N ALA A 36 22.46 12.67 9.83
CA ALA A 36 21.36 11.78 9.53
C ALA A 36 21.83 10.52 8.77
N ILE A 37 22.71 10.69 7.78
CA ILE A 37 23.32 9.56 7.03
C ILE A 37 24.14 8.65 7.95
N MET A 38 24.97 9.22 8.84
CA MET A 38 25.76 8.45 9.80
C MET A 38 24.88 7.68 10.78
N GLN A 39 23.82 8.30 11.29
CA GLN A 39 22.86 7.63 12.19
C GLN A 39 22.11 6.52 11.46
N HIS A 40 21.68 6.75 10.21
CA HIS A 40 21.06 5.73 9.37
C HIS A 40 21.98 4.52 9.16
N GLY A 41 23.26 4.75 8.81
CA GLY A 41 24.23 3.67 8.65
C GLY A 41 24.50 2.87 9.93
N ARG A 42 24.51 3.54 11.10
CA ARG A 42 24.65 2.88 12.41
C ARG A 42 23.41 2.05 12.76
N ALA A 43 22.23 2.61 12.54
CA ALA A 43 20.97 1.90 12.75
C ALA A 43 20.84 0.68 11.84
N LEU A 44 21.26 0.79 10.57
CA LEU A 44 21.21 -0.31 9.60
C LEU A 44 22.11 -1.47 10.02
N ARG A 45 23.31 -1.15 10.54
CA ARG A 45 24.22 -2.16 11.09
C ARG A 45 23.59 -2.91 12.28
N CYS A 46 23.00 -2.16 13.21
CA CYS A 46 22.34 -2.73 14.39
C CYS A 46 21.14 -3.60 14.01
N LEU A 47 20.31 -3.15 13.06
CA LEU A 47 19.21 -3.95 12.51
C LEU A 47 19.73 -5.24 11.88
N ARG A 48 20.79 -5.16 11.08
CA ARG A 48 21.40 -6.34 10.45
C ARG A 48 21.89 -7.35 11.49
N GLU A 49 22.53 -6.90 12.56
CA GLU A 49 22.96 -7.77 13.67
C GLU A 49 21.76 -8.45 14.35
N ALA A 50 20.67 -7.72 14.58
CA ALA A 50 19.44 -8.29 15.14
C ALA A 50 18.74 -9.30 14.21
N LEU A 51 18.84 -9.12 12.89
CA LEU A 51 18.32 -10.08 11.91
C LEU A 51 19.11 -11.40 11.87
N TYR A 52 20.40 -11.38 12.23
CA TYR A 52 21.22 -12.60 12.35
C TYR A 52 20.99 -13.36 13.66
N ASP A 53 20.37 -12.73 14.66
CA ASP A 53 20.00 -13.38 15.92
C ASP A 53 18.57 -13.97 15.80
N PRO A 54 18.39 -15.29 15.90
CA PRO A 54 17.08 -15.94 15.70
C PRO A 54 16.02 -15.59 16.74
N ILE A 55 16.42 -15.10 17.92
CA ILE A 55 15.51 -14.64 18.96
C ILE A 55 15.09 -13.20 18.66
N ARG A 56 16.07 -12.33 18.40
CA ARG A 56 15.80 -10.91 18.15
C ARG A 56 15.06 -10.68 16.84
N ALA A 57 15.36 -11.45 15.79
CA ALA A 57 14.64 -11.40 14.53
C ALA A 57 13.13 -11.60 14.68
N LYS A 58 12.68 -12.39 15.67
CA LYS A 58 11.26 -12.65 15.94
C LYS A 58 10.62 -11.62 16.89
N SER A 59 11.36 -10.61 17.31
CA SER A 59 10.86 -9.59 18.22
C SER A 59 10.05 -8.53 17.47
N PRO A 60 9.03 -7.94 18.11
CA PRO A 60 8.30 -6.83 17.52
C PRO A 60 9.21 -5.63 17.23
N TYR A 61 10.24 -5.39 18.04
CA TYR A 61 11.16 -4.25 17.87
C TYR A 61 11.92 -4.30 16.54
N THR A 62 12.34 -5.49 16.12
CA THR A 62 13.00 -5.71 14.83
C THR A 62 12.05 -5.48 13.66
N LEU A 63 10.77 -5.87 13.81
CA LEU A 63 9.74 -5.54 12.82
C LEU A 63 9.51 -4.02 12.74
N TYR A 64 9.34 -3.32 13.86
CA TYR A 64 9.20 -1.86 13.88
C TYR A 64 10.39 -1.16 13.21
N ALA A 65 11.61 -1.56 13.56
CA ALA A 65 12.82 -1.01 12.95
C ALA A 65 12.82 -1.23 11.43
N THR A 66 12.50 -2.43 10.97
CA THR A 66 12.43 -2.75 9.53
C THR A 66 11.40 -1.89 8.79
N ILE A 67 10.23 -1.64 9.39
CA ILE A 67 9.19 -0.75 8.83
C ILE A 67 9.69 0.69 8.75
N LEU A 68 10.38 1.20 9.77
CA LEU A 68 10.97 2.54 9.74
C LEU A 68 12.01 2.67 8.61
N PHE A 69 12.82 1.64 8.37
CA PHE A 69 13.74 1.60 7.23
C PHE A 69 13.01 1.57 5.89
N MET A 70 11.94 0.79 5.77
CA MET A 70 11.11 0.75 4.56
C MET A 70 10.53 2.13 4.24
N ILE A 71 9.95 2.82 5.22
CA ILE A 71 9.33 4.14 5.02
C ILE A 71 10.39 5.21 4.69
N SER A 72 11.54 5.17 5.37
CA SER A 72 12.59 6.20 5.22
C SER A 72 13.59 5.95 4.09
N ARG A 73 13.48 4.83 3.35
CA ARG A 73 14.46 4.46 2.30
C ARG A 73 14.73 5.58 1.31
N ASN A 74 13.68 6.17 0.74
CA ASN A 74 13.81 7.21 -0.29
C ASN A 74 14.45 8.50 0.22
N TRP A 75 14.44 8.70 1.54
CA TRP A 75 15.03 9.87 2.17
C TRP A 75 16.55 9.83 2.06
N PHE A 76 17.14 8.63 2.21
CA PHE A 76 18.58 8.42 2.27
C PHE A 76 19.19 7.88 0.97
N SER A 77 18.42 7.23 0.11
CA SER A 77 18.95 6.52 -1.06
C SER A 77 18.19 6.80 -2.36
N LYS A 78 17.97 8.08 -2.70
CA LYS A 78 17.34 8.49 -3.97
C LYS A 78 17.97 7.74 -5.16
N GLY A 79 17.13 7.04 -5.93
CA GLY A 79 17.53 6.41 -7.19
C GLY A 79 18.36 5.12 -7.10
N ARG A 80 18.66 4.59 -5.90
CA ARG A 80 19.34 3.30 -5.79
C ARG A 80 18.35 2.13 -5.81
N THR A 81 18.60 1.19 -6.71
CA THR A 81 17.86 -0.07 -6.80
C THR A 81 18.29 -0.99 -5.66
N ALA A 82 17.37 -1.40 -4.79
CA ALA A 82 17.63 -2.51 -3.89
C ALA A 82 17.63 -3.82 -4.67
N GLN A 83 18.39 -4.78 -4.15
CA GLN A 83 18.46 -6.14 -4.67
C GLN A 83 17.32 -7.02 -4.13
N VAL A 84 16.69 -6.60 -3.01
CA VAL A 84 15.63 -7.32 -2.30
C VAL A 84 14.58 -6.30 -1.84
N SER A 85 13.30 -6.60 -2.06
CA SER A 85 12.19 -5.77 -1.56
C SER A 85 12.17 -5.80 -0.02
N HIS A 86 11.96 -4.64 0.60
CA HIS A 86 11.77 -4.56 2.06
C HIS A 86 10.58 -5.40 2.53
N MET A 87 9.56 -5.58 1.69
CA MET A 87 8.40 -6.39 2.04
C MET A 87 8.72 -7.88 2.08
N GLU A 88 9.65 -8.39 1.25
CA GLU A 88 10.15 -9.76 1.38
C GLU A 88 10.79 -9.98 2.76
N GLY A 89 11.58 -9.00 3.23
CA GLY A 89 12.16 -9.01 4.57
C GLY A 89 11.11 -8.93 5.67
N ILE A 90 10.12 -8.04 5.55
CA ILE A 90 9.01 -7.93 6.50
C ILE A 90 8.23 -9.25 6.59
N VAL A 91 7.87 -9.84 5.45
CA VAL A 91 7.10 -11.09 5.40
C VAL A 91 7.90 -12.25 6.00
N TYR A 92 9.22 -12.30 5.78
CA TYR A 92 10.08 -13.25 6.49
C TYR A 92 9.93 -13.13 8.02
N LEU A 93 9.97 -11.91 8.57
CA LEU A 93 9.80 -11.68 10.01
C LEU A 93 8.37 -12.01 10.49
N LEU A 94 7.35 -11.67 9.70
CA LEU A 94 5.95 -12.00 9.99
C LEU A 94 5.76 -13.52 10.06
N ASN A 95 6.31 -14.27 9.11
CA ASN A 95 6.21 -15.73 9.09
C ASN A 95 7.01 -16.35 10.24
N ALA A 96 8.23 -15.87 10.48
CA ALA A 96 9.08 -16.35 11.57
C ALA A 96 8.47 -16.12 12.96
N SER A 97 7.54 -15.17 13.08
CA SER A 97 6.86 -14.82 14.33
C SER A 97 5.38 -15.19 14.38
N ALA A 98 4.80 -15.78 13.32
CA ALA A 98 3.36 -16.01 13.19
C ALA A 98 2.73 -16.64 14.44
N ARG A 99 3.35 -17.69 14.99
CA ARG A 99 2.83 -18.44 16.14
C ARG A 99 3.30 -17.92 17.51
N ASN A 100 4.08 -16.83 17.54
CA ASN A 100 4.55 -16.24 18.78
C ASN A 100 3.52 -15.27 19.34
N GLY A 101 3.23 -15.41 20.65
CA GLY A 101 2.42 -14.43 21.38
C GLY A 101 3.14 -13.10 21.49
N TRP A 102 2.58 -12.05 20.89
CA TRP A 102 2.99 -10.66 21.10
C TRP A 102 1.95 -9.93 21.94
N ALA A 103 2.32 -8.82 22.56
CA ALA A 103 1.35 -7.94 23.21
C ALA A 103 0.34 -7.41 22.16
N CYS A 104 -0.91 -7.17 22.56
CA CYS A 104 -2.01 -6.76 21.67
C CYS A 104 -1.63 -5.60 20.71
N ARG A 105 -0.92 -4.58 21.20
CA ARG A 105 -0.49 -3.45 20.37
C ARG A 105 0.55 -3.84 19.30
N ASP A 106 1.48 -4.72 19.64
CA ASP A 106 2.50 -5.22 18.71
C ASP A 106 1.87 -6.13 17.64
N ASP A 107 0.86 -6.85 18.07
CA ASP A 107 0.10 -7.74 17.22
C ASP A 107 -0.78 -6.98 16.21
N ASN A 108 -1.31 -5.82 16.58
CA ASN A 108 -1.94 -4.90 15.62
C ASN A 108 -0.98 -4.46 14.51
N LEU A 109 0.29 -4.14 14.86
CA LEU A 109 1.30 -3.80 13.85
C LEU A 109 1.53 -4.96 12.89
N ARG A 110 1.71 -6.17 13.44
CA ARG A 110 1.90 -7.40 12.67
C ARG A 110 0.78 -7.57 11.65
N VAL A 111 -0.48 -7.41 12.10
CA VAL A 111 -1.67 -7.49 11.26
C VAL A 111 -1.69 -6.37 10.21
N SER A 112 -1.38 -5.12 10.58
CA SER A 112 -1.35 -4.00 9.64
C SER A 112 -0.35 -4.20 8.49
N MET A 113 0.75 -4.91 8.72
CA MET A 113 1.74 -5.20 7.67
C MET A 113 1.33 -6.32 6.71
N LEU A 114 0.27 -7.08 7.01
CA LEU A 114 -0.26 -8.08 6.07
C LEU A 114 -0.95 -7.43 4.87
N PHE A 115 -1.52 -6.24 5.03
CA PHE A 115 -2.18 -5.50 3.95
C PHE A 115 -1.22 -5.07 2.83
N PRO A 116 -0.11 -4.37 3.11
CA PRO A 116 0.85 -4.03 2.07
C PRO A 116 1.60 -5.27 1.57
N ALA A 117 1.80 -6.30 2.40
CA ALA A 117 2.36 -7.58 1.95
C ALA A 117 1.46 -8.28 0.92
N ALA A 118 0.15 -8.35 1.18
CA ALA A 118 -0.83 -8.91 0.26
C ALA A 118 -0.90 -8.12 -1.05
N MET A 119 -0.89 -6.78 -0.97
CA MET A 119 -0.83 -5.92 -2.15
C MET A 119 0.43 -6.17 -2.98
N GLU A 120 1.59 -6.29 -2.34
CA GLU A 120 2.84 -6.56 -3.05
C GLU A 120 2.87 -7.96 -3.67
N ALA A 121 2.30 -8.96 -2.98
CA ALA A 121 2.23 -10.34 -3.47
C ALA A 121 1.49 -10.49 -4.81
N ILE A 122 0.59 -9.56 -5.17
CA ILE A 122 -0.07 -9.51 -6.48
C ILE A 122 0.97 -9.40 -7.62
N ILE A 123 2.11 -8.75 -7.36
CA ILE A 123 3.13 -8.43 -8.35
C ILE A 123 4.45 -9.18 -8.05
N ASN A 124 4.75 -9.46 -6.78
CA ASN A 124 5.96 -10.16 -6.33
C ASN A 124 5.62 -11.54 -5.76
N ARG A 125 5.73 -12.58 -6.60
CA ARG A 125 5.45 -13.98 -6.23
C ARG A 125 6.41 -14.58 -5.20
N LYS A 126 7.49 -13.90 -4.84
CA LYS A 126 8.38 -14.35 -3.74
C LYS A 126 7.75 -14.10 -2.37
N ILE A 127 6.76 -13.21 -2.30
CA ILE A 127 6.02 -12.96 -1.08
C ILE A 127 5.02 -14.08 -0.88
N THR A 128 5.21 -14.83 0.21
CA THR A 128 4.28 -15.85 0.67
C THR A 128 4.06 -15.64 2.15
N VAL A 129 2.83 -15.35 2.54
CA VAL A 129 2.43 -15.17 3.94
C VAL A 129 2.00 -16.53 4.52
N ASP A 130 2.41 -16.84 5.76
CA ASP A 130 2.03 -18.08 6.45
C ASP A 130 0.49 -18.18 6.57
N GLN A 131 -0.07 -19.32 6.19
CA GLN A 131 -1.51 -19.59 6.24
C GLN A 131 -2.10 -19.47 7.65
N TRP A 132 -1.28 -19.54 8.70
CA TRP A 132 -1.73 -19.26 10.07
C TRP A 132 -2.49 -17.92 10.18
N TYR A 133 -2.09 -16.90 9.41
CA TYR A 133 -2.76 -15.59 9.42
C TYR A 133 -4.18 -15.62 8.85
N THR A 134 -4.51 -16.55 7.94
CA THR A 134 -5.87 -16.65 7.38
C THR A 134 -6.86 -17.28 8.36
N LEU A 135 -6.35 -18.07 9.32
CA LEU A 135 -7.15 -18.69 10.39
C LEU A 135 -7.47 -17.71 11.52
N ARG A 136 -6.93 -16.49 11.47
CA ARG A 136 -7.08 -15.51 12.53
C ARG A 136 -8.42 -14.77 12.41
N HIS A 137 -9.27 -14.95 13.42
CA HIS A 137 -10.60 -14.33 13.46
C HIS A 137 -10.65 -12.84 13.88
N ALA A 138 -9.56 -12.06 13.73
CA ALA A 138 -9.50 -10.66 14.20
C ALA A 138 -8.55 -9.74 13.39
N PRO A 139 -8.83 -8.43 13.28
CA PRO A 139 -10.04 -7.76 12.78
C PRO A 139 -9.87 -7.30 11.31
N SER A 140 -10.95 -6.83 10.68
CA SER A 140 -10.88 -6.04 9.44
C SER A 140 -9.99 -4.81 9.61
N PHE A 141 -9.28 -4.39 8.55
CA PHE A 141 -8.57 -3.12 8.57
C PHE A 141 -9.50 -1.94 8.83
N GLY A 142 -9.04 -0.98 9.64
CA GLY A 142 -9.80 0.20 10.05
C GLY A 142 -10.04 0.23 11.57
N PRO A 143 -10.67 1.30 12.09
CA PRO A 143 -10.97 1.39 13.51
C PRO A 143 -11.83 0.21 13.97
N HIS A 144 -11.54 -0.30 15.17
CA HIS A 144 -12.33 -1.36 15.79
C HIS A 144 -13.79 -0.89 16.01
N GLN A 145 -14.73 -1.53 15.32
CA GLN A 145 -16.17 -1.53 15.64
C GLN A 145 -16.88 -0.15 15.54
N PRO A 146 -18.23 -0.12 15.44
CA PRO A 146 -18.94 0.77 14.54
C PRO A 146 -19.02 2.22 15.05
N LEU A 147 -18.80 3.16 14.12
CA LEU A 147 -19.30 4.53 14.27
C LEU A 147 -20.80 4.52 13.92
N HIS A 148 -21.65 4.35 14.95
CA HIS A 148 -23.13 4.37 14.97
C HIS A 148 -23.94 3.12 14.55
N GLU A 149 -25.12 3.05 15.20
CA GLU A 149 -26.00 1.90 15.46
C GLU A 149 -26.70 1.27 14.25
N ASP A 150 -26.66 1.87 13.05
CA ASP A 150 -27.52 1.36 11.98
C ASP A 150 -26.91 0.25 11.13
N HIS A 151 -25.59 0.03 11.11
CA HIS A 151 -25.00 -1.14 10.45
C HIS A 151 -23.73 -1.63 11.18
N ASN A 152 -23.93 -2.52 12.16
CA ASN A 152 -22.91 -3.25 12.93
C ASN A 152 -22.02 -4.21 12.09
N LEU A 153 -21.95 -4.04 10.77
CA LEU A 153 -21.20 -4.95 9.91
C LEU A 153 -19.73 -4.51 9.82
N PRO A 154 -18.77 -5.40 10.12
CA PRO A 154 -17.36 -5.14 9.85
C PRO A 154 -17.14 -5.02 8.34
N ILE A 155 -16.14 -4.24 7.92
CA ILE A 155 -15.74 -4.17 6.51
C ILE A 155 -15.17 -5.54 6.13
N GLY A 156 -15.95 -6.33 5.40
CA GLY A 156 -15.60 -7.69 5.03
C GLY A 156 -14.50 -7.74 3.96
N SER A 157 -14.51 -6.77 3.05
CA SER A 157 -13.55 -6.68 1.93
C SER A 157 -12.09 -6.48 2.37
N LEU A 158 -11.87 -6.02 3.60
CA LEU A 158 -10.53 -5.86 4.21
C LEU A 158 -10.27 -6.90 5.30
N SER A 159 -10.94 -8.06 5.26
CA SER A 159 -10.59 -9.18 6.12
C SER A 159 -9.24 -9.79 5.69
N LEU A 160 -8.49 -10.37 6.64
CA LEU A 160 -7.21 -11.02 6.33
C LEU A 160 -7.38 -12.20 5.36
N ALA A 161 -8.47 -12.96 5.51
CA ALA A 161 -8.77 -14.05 4.59
C ALA A 161 -8.99 -13.54 3.16
N THR A 162 -9.74 -12.45 3.00
CA THR A 162 -9.99 -11.83 1.69
C THR A 162 -8.69 -11.33 1.07
N ILE A 163 -7.96 -10.43 1.75
CA ILE A 163 -6.79 -9.78 1.14
C ILE A 163 -5.67 -10.78 0.83
N LEU A 164 -5.45 -11.78 1.69
CA LEU A 164 -4.39 -12.78 1.50
C LEU A 164 -4.75 -13.77 0.37
N ASN A 165 -6.03 -13.86 0.01
CA ASN A 165 -6.48 -14.70 -1.09
C ASN A 165 -6.42 -13.99 -2.45
N ILE A 166 -6.51 -12.65 -2.50
CA ILE A 166 -6.48 -11.88 -3.75
C ILE A 166 -5.30 -12.25 -4.67
N PRO A 167 -4.04 -12.36 -4.20
CA PRO A 167 -2.92 -12.79 -5.04
C PRO A 167 -3.18 -14.14 -5.73
N ASN A 168 -3.75 -15.12 -5.02
CA ASN A 168 -4.06 -16.44 -5.58
C ASN A 168 -5.15 -16.36 -6.66
N LEU A 169 -6.21 -15.57 -6.42
CA LEU A 169 -7.27 -15.34 -7.41
C LEU A 169 -6.70 -14.74 -8.70
N LEU A 170 -5.78 -13.78 -8.54
CA LEU A 170 -5.19 -13.04 -9.64
C LEU A 170 -4.06 -13.80 -10.35
N ASP A 171 -3.53 -14.89 -9.80
CA ASP A 171 -2.55 -15.73 -10.51
C ASP A 171 -3.19 -16.45 -11.71
N GLU A 172 -4.43 -16.92 -11.54
CA GLU A 172 -5.24 -17.57 -12.58
C GLU A 172 -6.63 -16.91 -12.69
N PRO A 173 -6.73 -15.67 -13.19
CA PRO A 173 -7.96 -14.89 -13.13
C PRO A 173 -9.13 -15.52 -13.90
N GLN A 174 -8.83 -16.27 -14.97
CA GLN A 174 -9.82 -17.00 -15.76
C GLN A 174 -10.52 -18.12 -14.97
N CYS A 175 -9.78 -18.82 -14.10
CA CYS A 175 -10.32 -19.89 -13.26
C CYS A 175 -11.18 -19.33 -12.12
N HIS A 176 -10.88 -18.10 -11.69
CA HIS A 176 -11.47 -17.48 -10.50
C HIS A 176 -12.42 -16.31 -10.82
N ARG A 177 -12.91 -16.18 -12.07
CA ARG A 177 -13.73 -15.05 -12.53
C ARG A 177 -14.86 -14.69 -11.56
N ALA A 178 -15.67 -15.67 -11.16
CA ALA A 178 -16.81 -15.43 -10.28
C ALA A 178 -16.40 -14.87 -8.91
N GLN A 179 -15.31 -15.39 -8.34
CA GLN A 179 -14.78 -14.92 -7.05
C GLN A 179 -14.23 -13.50 -7.17
N ILE A 180 -13.47 -13.19 -8.23
CA ILE A 180 -12.98 -11.82 -8.51
C ILE A 180 -14.16 -10.84 -8.62
N GLN A 181 -15.24 -11.24 -9.30
CA GLN A 181 -16.47 -10.43 -9.40
C GLN A 181 -17.11 -10.19 -8.03
N THR A 182 -17.21 -11.23 -7.20
CA THR A 182 -17.76 -11.13 -5.83
C THR A 182 -16.92 -10.18 -4.97
N GLU A 183 -15.60 -10.33 -4.94
CA GLU A 183 -14.72 -9.46 -4.13
C GLU A 183 -14.75 -8.02 -4.62
N TYR A 184 -14.77 -7.80 -5.95
CA TYR A 184 -14.92 -6.47 -6.52
C TYR A 184 -16.25 -5.82 -6.14
N ALA A 185 -17.37 -6.54 -6.27
CA ALA A 185 -18.69 -6.03 -5.91
C ALA A 185 -18.78 -5.68 -4.41
N LEU A 186 -18.16 -6.49 -3.54
CA LEU A 186 -18.11 -6.21 -2.10
C LEU A 186 -17.33 -4.92 -1.80
N LEU A 187 -16.16 -4.74 -2.42
CA LEU A 187 -15.38 -3.50 -2.28
C LEU A 187 -16.17 -2.26 -2.73
N GLN A 188 -16.87 -2.35 -3.87
CA GLN A 188 -17.71 -1.25 -4.37
C GLN A 188 -18.87 -0.94 -3.41
N HIS A 189 -19.46 -1.96 -2.79
CA HIS A 189 -20.55 -1.79 -1.84
C HIS A 189 -20.08 -1.17 -0.51
N GLU A 190 -18.91 -1.57 -0.01
CA GLU A 190 -18.42 -1.14 1.29
C GLU A 190 -17.65 0.19 1.25
N TYR A 191 -17.07 0.58 0.11
CA TYR A 191 -16.28 1.81 0.01
C TYR A 191 -17.06 3.09 0.41
N PRO A 192 -18.33 3.28 0.00
CA PRO A 192 -19.15 4.41 0.46
C PRO A 192 -19.29 4.50 1.99
N ILE A 193 -19.18 3.38 2.71
CA ILE A 193 -19.23 3.35 4.18
C ILE A 193 -17.99 4.06 4.75
N ILE A 194 -16.80 3.85 4.17
CA ILE A 194 -15.58 4.58 4.55
C ILE A 194 -15.76 6.09 4.33
N LEU A 195 -16.28 6.49 3.16
CA LEU A 195 -16.52 7.90 2.86
C LEU A 195 -17.49 8.55 3.83
N LYS A 196 -18.59 7.87 4.18
CA LYS A 196 -19.55 8.34 5.17
C LYS A 196 -18.89 8.52 6.55
N ARG A 197 -18.01 7.59 6.95
CA ARG A 197 -17.28 7.67 8.22
C ARG A 197 -16.26 8.82 8.24
N LEU A 198 -15.51 9.01 7.15
CA LEU A 198 -14.58 10.14 7.00
C LEU A 198 -15.32 11.47 7.08
N LYS A 199 -16.44 11.61 6.37
CA LYS A 199 -17.26 12.82 6.42
C LYS A 199 -17.80 13.11 7.83
N ALA A 200 -18.25 12.08 8.53
CA ALA A 200 -18.76 12.22 9.90
C ALA A 200 -17.70 12.71 10.90
N LEU A 201 -16.41 12.42 10.67
CA LEU A 201 -15.33 12.96 11.50
C LEU A 201 -15.15 14.47 11.29
N THR A 202 -15.34 14.95 10.06
CA THR A 202 -15.25 16.38 9.72
C THR A 202 -16.45 17.18 10.23
N ASP A 203 -17.65 16.59 10.17
CA ASP A 203 -18.90 17.27 10.50
C ASP A 203 -19.16 17.38 12.02
N PHE A 204 -18.53 16.54 12.86
CA PHE A 204 -18.76 16.49 14.32
C PHE A 204 -17.46 16.54 15.15
N PRO A 205 -16.74 17.67 15.15
CA PRO A 205 -15.48 17.82 15.90
C PRO A 205 -15.65 17.84 17.43
N ASP A 206 -16.88 18.06 17.94
CA ASP A 206 -17.19 18.30 19.36
C ASP A 206 -17.27 17.02 20.24
N ARG A 207 -16.78 15.87 19.76
CA ARG A 207 -16.70 14.68 20.62
C ARG A 207 -15.67 14.96 21.72
N ALA A 208 -15.96 14.55 22.96
CA ALA A 208 -15.07 14.64 24.12
C ALA A 208 -13.73 13.86 23.98
N GLU A 209 -13.41 13.41 22.77
CA GLU A 209 -12.17 12.76 22.39
C GLU A 209 -11.06 13.80 22.12
N SER A 210 -9.83 13.47 22.47
CA SER A 210 -8.69 14.32 22.17
C SER A 210 -8.51 14.52 20.66
N GLN A 211 -8.03 15.69 20.22
CA GLN A 211 -7.68 15.92 18.81
C GLN A 211 -6.72 14.86 18.25
N GLN A 212 -5.83 14.33 19.10
CA GLN A 212 -4.88 13.28 18.72
C GLN A 212 -5.56 11.92 18.44
N SER A 213 -6.61 11.56 19.16
CA SER A 213 -7.36 10.33 18.90
C SER A 213 -8.17 10.42 17.60
N LEU A 214 -8.76 11.58 17.32
CA LEU A 214 -9.49 11.83 16.07
C LEU A 214 -8.57 11.71 14.84
N LEU A 215 -7.37 12.31 14.89
CA LEU A 215 -6.39 12.21 13.81
C LEU A 215 -5.96 10.76 13.53
N VAL A 216 -5.79 9.94 14.58
CA VAL A 216 -5.44 8.53 14.43
C VAL A 216 -6.57 7.75 13.73
N VAL A 217 -7.83 8.02 14.10
CA VAL A 217 -8.99 7.38 13.44
C VAL A 217 -9.12 7.83 11.99
N GLN A 218 -8.91 9.12 11.71
CA GLN A 218 -8.91 9.65 10.35
C GLN A 218 -7.86 8.95 9.48
N ILE A 219 -6.61 8.90 9.94
CA ILE A 219 -5.51 8.22 9.22
C ILE A 219 -5.83 6.74 8.96
N GLN A 220 -6.45 6.05 9.93
CA GLN A 220 -6.85 4.65 9.76
C GLN A 220 -7.92 4.47 8.68
N LEU A 221 -8.93 5.34 8.66
CA LEU A 221 -9.99 5.31 7.64
C LEU A 221 -9.47 5.70 6.26
N GLU A 222 -8.62 6.72 6.18
CA GLU A 222 -7.93 7.13 4.94
C GLU A 222 -7.10 5.97 4.39
N THR A 223 -6.32 5.30 5.24
CA THR A 223 -5.52 4.13 4.85
C THR A 223 -6.41 2.97 4.39
N ALA A 224 -7.56 2.77 5.03
CA ALA A 224 -8.52 1.75 4.62
C ALA A 224 -9.06 2.05 3.23
N GLY A 225 -9.45 3.31 2.97
CA GLY A 225 -9.89 3.79 1.67
C GLY A 225 -8.84 3.59 0.59
N ILE A 226 -7.56 3.88 0.89
CA ILE A 226 -6.44 3.65 -0.03
C ILE A 226 -6.34 2.17 -0.41
N TYR A 227 -6.40 1.24 0.56
CA TYR A 227 -6.37 -0.19 0.25
C TYR A 227 -7.58 -0.63 -0.57
N MET A 228 -8.80 -0.19 -0.20
CA MET A 228 -10.02 -0.56 -0.93
C MET A 228 -9.99 -0.07 -2.37
N LEU A 229 -9.56 1.16 -2.61
CA LEU A 229 -9.38 1.69 -3.96
C LEU A 229 -8.33 0.91 -4.73
N SER A 230 -7.20 0.61 -4.09
CA SER A 230 -6.12 -0.14 -4.74
C SER A 230 -6.58 -1.53 -5.18
N TYR A 231 -7.24 -2.29 -4.29
CA TYR A 231 -7.81 -3.59 -4.65
C TYR A 231 -8.92 -3.45 -5.69
N SER A 232 -9.81 -2.46 -5.57
CA SER A 232 -10.89 -2.23 -6.54
C SER A 232 -10.36 -1.98 -7.95
N LEU A 233 -9.35 -1.12 -8.08
CA LEU A 233 -8.72 -0.79 -9.36
C LEU A 233 -8.02 -1.99 -9.98
N ILE A 234 -7.31 -2.79 -9.18
CA ILE A 234 -6.64 -4.00 -9.66
C ILE A 234 -7.68 -5.03 -10.11
N LEU A 235 -8.68 -5.35 -9.27
CA LEU A 235 -9.72 -6.33 -9.61
C LEU A 235 -10.53 -5.88 -10.82
N ASN A 236 -10.92 -4.60 -10.90
CA ASN A 236 -11.56 -4.01 -12.08
C ASN A 236 -10.73 -4.23 -13.35
N ALA A 237 -9.42 -3.96 -13.29
CA ALA A 237 -8.55 -4.12 -14.44
C ALA A 237 -8.48 -5.59 -14.91
N PHE A 238 -8.39 -6.55 -13.98
CA PHE A 238 -8.45 -7.98 -14.33
C PHE A 238 -9.81 -8.38 -14.89
N LEU A 239 -10.92 -7.93 -14.30
CA LEU A 239 -12.27 -8.18 -14.83
C LEU A 239 -12.43 -7.63 -16.26
N ALA A 240 -11.89 -6.45 -16.53
CA ALA A 240 -11.92 -5.85 -17.87
C ALA A 240 -11.06 -6.63 -18.89
N THR A 241 -10.10 -7.43 -18.44
CA THR A 241 -9.39 -8.38 -19.32
C THR A 241 -10.22 -9.63 -19.62
N LEU A 242 -11.04 -10.08 -18.66
CA LEU A 242 -11.91 -11.26 -18.79
C LEU A 242 -13.20 -10.96 -19.58
N ASP A 243 -13.60 -9.68 -19.62
CA ASP A 243 -14.75 -9.20 -20.37
C ASP A 243 -14.43 -7.85 -21.07
N PRO A 244 -13.67 -7.88 -22.19
CA PRO A 244 -13.23 -6.65 -22.85
C PRO A 244 -14.35 -5.78 -23.43
N LEU A 245 -15.57 -6.33 -23.57
CA LEU A 245 -16.73 -5.64 -24.11
C LEU A 245 -17.56 -4.92 -23.03
N ASP A 246 -17.28 -5.17 -21.75
CA ASP A 246 -17.95 -4.48 -20.64
C ASP A 246 -17.42 -3.04 -20.49
N ASN A 247 -18.04 -2.12 -21.22
CA ASN A 247 -17.74 -0.69 -21.15
C ASN A 247 -17.97 -0.08 -19.76
N ARG A 248 -18.79 -0.72 -18.91
CA ARG A 248 -19.03 -0.25 -17.54
C ARG A 248 -17.75 -0.32 -16.71
N LEU A 249 -16.97 -1.40 -16.82
CA LEU A 249 -15.71 -1.55 -16.07
C LEU A 249 -14.70 -0.45 -16.45
N HIS A 250 -14.67 -0.05 -17.72
CA HIS A 250 -13.82 1.06 -18.16
C HIS A 250 -14.25 2.38 -17.50
N TRP A 251 -15.55 2.71 -17.51
CA TRP A 251 -16.06 3.91 -16.86
C TRP A 251 -15.79 3.89 -15.35
N GLU A 252 -16.04 2.76 -14.68
CA GLU A 252 -15.75 2.58 -13.25
C GLU A 252 -14.27 2.78 -12.93
N SER A 253 -13.36 2.30 -13.80
CA SER A 253 -11.91 2.49 -13.61
C SER A 253 -11.51 3.98 -13.58
N ILE A 254 -12.20 4.82 -14.37
CA ILE A 254 -11.95 6.26 -14.43
C ILE A 254 -12.45 6.94 -13.14
N GLU A 255 -13.64 6.60 -12.68
CA GLU A 255 -14.18 7.17 -11.43
C GLU A 255 -13.36 6.74 -10.21
N LEU A 256 -12.97 5.47 -10.13
CA LEU A 256 -12.09 4.97 -9.05
C LEU A 256 -10.71 5.65 -9.09
N ALA A 257 -10.17 5.94 -10.28
CA ALA A 257 -8.91 6.64 -10.41
C ALA A 257 -9.00 8.11 -9.96
N ARG A 258 -10.10 8.81 -10.30
CA ARG A 258 -10.36 10.17 -9.78
C ARG A 258 -10.46 10.18 -8.26
N GLU A 259 -11.12 9.17 -7.71
CA GLU A 259 -11.27 9.03 -6.28
C GLU A 259 -9.93 8.74 -5.59
N ALA A 260 -9.07 7.91 -6.18
CA ALA A 260 -7.69 7.71 -5.71
C ALA A 260 -6.88 9.02 -5.70
N ILE A 261 -7.02 9.85 -6.74
CA ILE A 261 -6.38 11.17 -6.78
C ILE A 261 -6.92 12.07 -5.67
N ARG A 262 -8.25 12.15 -5.51
CA ARG A 262 -8.90 12.97 -4.48
C ARG A 262 -8.43 12.59 -3.08
N LEU A 263 -8.56 11.31 -2.72
CA LEU A 263 -8.16 10.81 -1.41
C LEU A 263 -6.67 11.04 -1.16
N SER A 264 -5.81 10.82 -2.15
CA SER A 264 -4.36 11.06 -2.02
C SER A 264 -4.02 12.53 -1.73
N ARG A 265 -4.77 13.48 -2.33
CA ARG A 265 -4.60 14.91 -2.05
C ARG A 265 -5.06 15.30 -0.66
N GLU A 266 -6.18 14.73 -0.21
CA GLU A 266 -6.72 14.99 1.14
C GLU A 266 -5.78 14.48 2.23
N CYS A 267 -5.15 13.32 2.01
CA CYS A 267 -4.23 12.74 3.00
C CYS A 267 -2.87 13.49 3.05
N ALA A 268 -2.56 14.34 2.06
CA ALA A 268 -1.28 15.04 1.98
C ALA A 268 -1.01 15.97 3.17
N SER A 269 -2.04 16.46 3.86
CA SER A 269 -1.88 17.31 5.05
C SER A 269 -1.30 16.58 6.27
N HIS A 270 -1.32 15.23 6.28
CA HIS A 270 -0.86 14.40 7.41
C HIS A 270 0.52 13.77 7.16
N LEU A 271 1.27 14.31 6.20
CA LEU A 271 2.60 13.85 5.79
C LEU A 271 3.65 13.99 6.90
N PRO A 272 4.49 12.98 7.18
CA PRO A 272 4.58 11.64 6.55
C PRO A 272 3.75 10.56 7.25
N VAL A 273 3.07 10.87 8.36
CA VAL A 273 2.53 9.88 9.31
C VAL A 273 1.33 9.12 8.73
N GLY A 274 0.53 9.74 7.87
CA GLY A 274 -0.66 9.12 7.26
C GLY A 274 -0.40 8.27 6.01
N MET A 275 0.85 8.15 5.55
CA MET A 275 1.09 8.14 4.11
C MET A 275 1.95 7.00 3.56
N GLY A 276 2.41 6.06 4.40
CA GLY A 276 3.30 4.96 3.96
C GLY A 276 2.79 4.10 2.78
N PHE A 277 1.49 4.16 2.47
CA PHE A 277 0.85 3.31 1.46
C PHE A 277 -0.01 4.06 0.42
N VAL A 278 -0.03 5.39 0.42
CA VAL A 278 -0.84 6.18 -0.55
C VAL A 278 -0.49 5.97 -2.03
N PRO A 279 0.78 5.74 -2.40
CA PRO A 279 1.11 5.50 -3.80
C PRO A 279 0.40 4.29 -4.36
N TRP A 280 -0.01 3.33 -3.54
CA TRP A 280 -0.64 2.11 -4.01
C TRP A 280 -1.95 2.39 -4.76
N ALA A 281 -2.78 3.31 -4.27
CA ALA A 281 -4.02 3.67 -4.97
C ALA A 281 -3.73 4.40 -6.28
N LEU A 282 -2.77 5.33 -6.29
CA LEU A 282 -2.34 6.06 -7.49
C LEU A 282 -1.68 5.14 -8.52
N LEU A 283 -0.83 4.22 -8.09
CA LEU A 283 -0.14 3.24 -8.93
C LEU A 283 -1.13 2.19 -9.46
N ALA A 284 -2.08 1.73 -8.65
CA ALA A 284 -3.18 0.87 -9.09
C ALA A 284 -4.06 1.58 -10.11
N ALA A 285 -4.38 2.86 -9.88
CA ALA A 285 -5.13 3.68 -10.83
C ALA A 285 -4.39 3.79 -12.15
N TRP A 286 -3.09 4.06 -12.10
CA TRP A 286 -2.24 4.10 -13.28
C TRP A 286 -2.18 2.76 -14.01
N ALA A 287 -2.15 1.64 -13.29
CA ALA A 287 -2.17 0.31 -13.89
C ALA A 287 -3.53 -0.03 -14.53
N ALA A 288 -4.64 0.46 -13.96
CA ALA A 288 -6.00 0.13 -14.38
C ALA A 288 -6.52 1.01 -15.53
N THR A 289 -6.04 2.25 -15.65
CA THR A 289 -6.52 3.20 -16.67
C THR A 289 -5.55 3.40 -17.83
N SER A 290 -6.13 3.71 -18.99
CA SER A 290 -5.43 4.19 -20.18
C SER A 290 -5.86 5.61 -20.57
N ASP A 291 -6.72 6.26 -19.78
CA ASP A 291 -7.13 7.64 -20.02
C ASP A 291 -5.94 8.58 -19.80
N TYR A 292 -5.64 9.40 -20.81
CA TYR A 292 -4.48 10.29 -20.81
C TYR A 292 -4.60 11.42 -19.77
N SER A 293 -5.80 11.98 -19.61
CA SER A 293 -6.04 13.09 -18.68
C SER A 293 -5.86 12.62 -17.23
N ILE A 294 -6.47 11.48 -16.90
CA ILE A 294 -6.34 10.84 -15.58
C ILE A 294 -4.90 10.43 -15.33
N THR A 295 -4.24 9.78 -16.28
CA THR A 295 -2.84 9.37 -16.15
C THR A 295 -1.94 10.58 -15.84
N ARG A 296 -2.15 11.71 -16.53
CA ARG A 296 -1.43 12.95 -16.27
C ARG A 296 -1.65 13.45 -14.84
N GLU A 297 -2.89 13.43 -14.37
CA GLU A 297 -3.24 13.90 -13.03
C GLU A 297 -2.70 13.01 -11.91
N ILE A 298 -2.70 11.68 -12.12
CA ILE A 298 -2.03 10.72 -11.23
C ILE A 298 -0.55 11.10 -11.08
N MET A 299 0.16 11.31 -12.19
CA MET A 299 1.58 11.65 -12.17
C MET A 299 1.86 12.98 -11.46
N VAL A 300 1.04 14.01 -11.68
CA VAL A 300 1.17 15.29 -10.97
C VAL A 300 1.03 15.08 -9.46
N THR A 301 0.02 14.31 -9.05
CA THR A 301 -0.27 14.04 -7.63
C THR A 301 0.85 13.21 -6.99
N MET A 302 1.40 12.22 -7.71
CA MET A 302 2.57 11.45 -7.25
C MET A 302 3.82 12.33 -7.11
N ARG A 303 4.06 13.28 -8.01
CA ARG A 303 5.23 14.19 -7.96
C ARG A 303 5.19 15.17 -6.80
N GLN A 304 4.01 15.71 -6.47
CA GLN A 304 3.83 16.55 -5.27
C GLN A 304 4.21 15.82 -3.97
N SER A 305 4.14 14.51 -4.04
CA SER A 305 4.34 13.59 -2.94
C SER A 305 5.78 13.03 -2.92
N ASP A 306 6.42 12.86 -4.08
CA ASP A 306 7.71 12.18 -4.35
C ASP A 306 8.70 12.03 -3.18
N VAL A 307 9.04 13.14 -2.50
CA VAL A 307 9.99 13.20 -1.38
C VAL A 307 9.66 12.19 -0.26
N TYR A 308 8.40 11.83 -0.10
CA TYR A 308 7.95 10.90 0.94
C TYR A 308 7.71 9.47 0.43
N TYR A 309 7.60 9.20 -0.88
CA TYR A 309 6.89 8.00 -1.33
C TYR A 309 7.50 7.17 -2.45
N ALA A 310 8.07 7.80 -3.48
CA ALA A 310 8.22 7.08 -4.74
C ALA A 310 9.48 6.24 -4.74
N ASP A 311 9.38 5.04 -4.15
CA ASP A 311 10.38 4.02 -4.40
C ASP A 311 10.25 3.63 -5.87
N LEU A 312 11.33 3.84 -6.62
CA LEU A 312 11.42 3.46 -8.02
C LEU A 312 11.07 1.97 -8.22
N GLU A 313 11.27 1.16 -7.18
CA GLU A 313 10.86 -0.24 -7.14
C GLU A 313 9.35 -0.41 -7.30
N TYR A 314 8.51 0.29 -6.52
CA TYR A 314 7.05 0.19 -6.64
C TYR A 314 6.54 0.66 -8.00
N VAL A 315 7.14 1.72 -8.57
CA VAL A 315 6.82 2.16 -9.94
C VAL A 315 7.12 1.06 -10.95
N ARG A 316 8.26 0.37 -10.83
CA ARG A 316 8.63 -0.75 -11.71
C ARG A 316 7.69 -1.93 -11.56
N MET A 317 7.31 -2.26 -10.32
CA MET A 317 6.36 -3.34 -10.03
C MET A 317 5.00 -3.06 -10.69
N PHE A 318 4.42 -1.89 -10.47
CA PHE A 318 3.13 -1.55 -11.09
C PHE A 318 3.20 -1.39 -12.60
N ARG A 319 4.36 -1.03 -13.17
CA ARG A 319 4.58 -1.11 -14.62
C ARG A 319 4.52 -2.55 -15.11
N ALA A 320 5.13 -3.49 -14.39
CA ALA A 320 5.05 -4.91 -14.72
C ALA A 320 3.59 -5.42 -14.64
N LEU A 321 2.84 -4.98 -13.62
CA LEU A 321 1.41 -5.27 -13.50
C LEU A 321 0.60 -4.72 -14.69
N LYS A 322 0.81 -3.44 -15.06
CA LYS A 322 0.14 -2.82 -16.21
C LYS A 322 0.40 -3.58 -17.51
N ARG A 323 1.65 -3.99 -17.75
CA ARG A 323 2.02 -4.81 -18.92
C ARG A 323 1.36 -6.18 -18.89
N ARG A 324 1.25 -6.81 -17.71
CA ARG A 324 0.54 -8.08 -17.53
C ARG A 324 -0.94 -7.93 -17.89
N ILE A 325 -1.61 -6.89 -17.39
CA ILE A 325 -3.01 -6.58 -17.73
C ILE A 325 -3.18 -6.36 -19.23
N ALA A 326 -2.31 -5.57 -19.86
CA ALA A 326 -2.35 -5.33 -21.30
C ALA A 326 -2.19 -6.62 -22.12
N LYS A 327 -1.27 -7.52 -21.72
CA LYS A 327 -1.07 -8.81 -22.37
C LYS A 327 -2.32 -9.71 -22.27
N LEU A 328 -2.93 -9.79 -21.08
CA LEU A 328 -4.17 -10.56 -20.88
C LEU A 328 -5.32 -10.02 -21.74
N LYS A 329 -5.46 -8.70 -21.80
CA LYS A 329 -6.47 -8.04 -22.64
C LYS A 329 -6.26 -8.33 -24.13
N GLY A 330 -5.02 -8.27 -24.61
CA GLY A 330 -4.67 -8.60 -26.00
C GLY A 330 -5.06 -10.04 -26.37
N ALA A 331 -4.68 -11.01 -25.53
CA ALA A 331 -5.04 -12.41 -25.75
C ALA A 331 -6.57 -12.65 -25.74
N ALA A 332 -7.31 -11.97 -24.86
CA ALA A 332 -8.76 -12.06 -24.84
C ALA A 332 -9.40 -11.47 -26.11
N CYS A 333 -8.91 -10.32 -26.58
CA CYS A 333 -9.38 -9.71 -27.84
C CYS A 333 -9.09 -10.60 -29.05
N GLU A 334 -7.92 -11.22 -29.14
CA GLU A 334 -7.57 -12.17 -30.21
C GLU A 334 -8.49 -13.40 -30.19
N SER A 335 -8.84 -13.91 -29.00
CA SER A 335 -9.77 -15.05 -28.88
C SER A 335 -11.22 -14.69 -29.24
N CYS A 336 -11.62 -13.43 -29.08
CA CYS A 336 -12.94 -12.92 -29.47
C CYS A 336 -13.01 -12.53 -30.96
N GLN A 337 -11.87 -12.19 -31.58
CA GLN A 337 -11.77 -11.81 -33.00
C GLN A 337 -11.29 -12.97 -33.85
N CYS A 338 -12.23 -13.81 -34.29
CA CYS A 338 -12.09 -14.38 -35.63
C CYS A 338 -12.26 -13.21 -36.63
N VAL A 339 -11.14 -12.74 -37.19
CA VAL A 339 -11.00 -11.66 -38.21
C VAL A 339 -10.90 -10.23 -37.66
N GLY A 340 -9.73 -9.61 -37.89
CA GLY A 340 -9.55 -8.16 -37.94
C GLY A 340 -8.42 -7.63 -37.05
N GLU A 341 -7.19 -7.65 -37.55
CA GLU A 341 -6.01 -7.06 -36.90
C GLU A 341 -6.27 -5.60 -36.49
N SER A 342 -6.27 -5.34 -35.19
CA SER A 342 -6.10 -3.99 -34.64
C SER A 342 -5.04 -4.04 -33.54
N HIS A 343 -3.84 -3.57 -33.87
CA HIS A 343 -2.74 -3.41 -32.92
C HIS A 343 -3.10 -2.37 -31.85
N ILE A 344 -3.44 -2.83 -30.64
CA ILE A 344 -3.50 -1.97 -29.46
C ILE A 344 -2.06 -1.68 -29.03
N THR A 345 -1.48 -0.59 -29.53
CA THR A 345 -0.20 -0.06 -29.01
C THR A 345 -0.45 0.61 -27.68
N CYS A 346 -0.03 -0.03 -26.58
CA CYS A 346 0.08 0.61 -25.29
C CYS A 346 1.23 1.62 -25.34
N ASN A 347 0.93 2.90 -25.57
CA ASN A 347 1.93 3.97 -25.55
C ASN A 347 2.41 4.16 -24.10
N ASP A 348 3.45 3.42 -23.72
CA ASP A 348 4.23 3.54 -22.49
C ASP A 348 5.20 4.75 -22.56
N THR A 349 4.79 5.87 -23.18
CA THR A 349 5.67 7.03 -23.49
C THR A 349 6.01 7.89 -22.27
N LEU A 350 5.56 7.52 -21.08
CA LEU A 350 5.75 8.30 -19.86
C LEU A 350 6.87 7.71 -19.00
N SER A 351 8.07 8.30 -19.16
CA SER A 351 9.21 8.06 -18.29
C SER A 351 8.96 8.70 -16.91
N PHE A 352 9.00 7.87 -15.86
CA PHE A 352 9.19 8.37 -14.49
C PHE A 352 10.68 8.69 -14.33
N ASP A 353 11.08 9.79 -14.96
CA ASP A 353 12.39 10.35 -14.73
C ASP A 353 12.27 11.30 -13.54
N TRP A 354 12.59 10.82 -12.35
CA TRP A 354 12.57 11.60 -11.10
C TRP A 354 13.70 12.64 -11.07
N GLY A 355 13.93 13.33 -12.18
CA GLY A 355 15.03 14.27 -12.39
C GLY A 355 16.39 13.63 -12.75
N MET A 356 16.42 12.40 -13.25
CA MET A 356 17.67 11.71 -13.62
C MET A 356 18.07 11.89 -15.10
N GLY A 357 17.33 12.68 -15.88
CA GLY A 357 17.59 12.95 -17.30
C GLY A 357 18.80 13.85 -17.61
N LEU A 358 19.67 14.12 -16.63
CA LEU A 358 20.90 14.89 -16.78
C LEU A 358 22.02 14.30 -15.91
N LEU A 359 22.45 13.07 -16.19
CA LEU A 359 23.82 12.60 -15.95
C LEU A 359 24.25 11.61 -17.03
#